data_AF-A0A7V7VG13-F1
#
_entry.id   AF-A0A7V7VG13-F1
#
_cell.length_a   1.000
_cell.length_b   1.000
_cell.length_c   1.000
_cell.angle_alpha   90.00
_cell.angle_beta   90.00
_cell.angle_gamma   90.00
#
_symmetry.space_group_name_H-M   'P 1'
#
loop_
_entity.id
_entity.type
_entity.pdbx_description
1 polymer ?
#
loop_
_entity_poly.entity_id
_entity_poly.type
_entity_poly.pdbx_seq_one_letter_code
_entity_poly.pdbx_strand_id
1 'polypeptide(L)'
;MIKVSPKQFLYNVLSGVAIAIIAGLIPNAILGELFKVLAPKHEIFQMLLQVVQGIQFTVPLLVGALIAMRFQLTPLSTAVVASSAFVGSGVAQFKNGAVLLVGVGDLINTMLTAAIAVFFILVIGERFGSLTLIIMPTFVGVIASFIGLIILPYVQLITTGIGNLVNTFTDLQPILMSILIAMVFSFLIISPISTVATALAIGISGVAAGSASLGIVACEAALVAGTIKINRAGVPLTIFLGGVKMMIPNMVRHPIILLPILTTAILTGFVGGLLGIEGTKESAGFGIVGMVGPITSFRLMDGSPLLNLITVILVFLVIPFIIGFVINTLYMKVLKLYSRDIFKFLA
;
A
#
# COMPACT_ATOMS: atom_id res chain seq x y z
N MET A 1 -14.12 -31.57 0.91
CA MET A 1 -14.31 -30.14 1.22
C MET A 1 -13.23 -29.71 2.19
N ILE A 2 -12.34 -28.80 1.78
CA ILE A 2 -11.36 -28.22 2.69
C ILE A 2 -12.15 -27.42 3.73
N LYS A 3 -12.25 -27.90 4.97
CA LYS A 3 -12.84 -27.14 6.07
C LYS A 3 -11.85 -26.05 6.47
N VAL A 4 -11.93 -24.89 5.81
CA VAL A 4 -11.11 -23.73 6.15
C VAL A 4 -11.81 -22.98 7.29
N SER A 5 -11.13 -22.79 8.42
CA SER A 5 -11.66 -21.94 9.50
C SER A 5 -11.66 -20.47 9.07
N PRO A 6 -12.52 -19.59 9.62
CA PRO A 6 -12.53 -18.17 9.26
C PRO A 6 -11.15 -17.50 9.43
N LYS A 7 -10.41 -17.89 10.48
CA LYS A 7 -9.05 -17.41 10.73
C LYS A 7 -8.07 -17.86 9.65
N GLN A 8 -8.14 -19.12 9.23
CA GLN A 8 -7.29 -19.64 8.16
C GLN A 8 -7.66 -19.02 6.81
N PHE A 9 -8.95 -18.76 6.58
CA PHE A 9 -9.44 -18.11 5.37
C PHE A 9 -8.84 -16.71 5.23
N LEU A 10 -8.97 -15.89 6.28
CA LEU A 10 -8.37 -14.55 6.32
C LEU A 10 -6.85 -14.61 6.16
N TYR A 11 -6.18 -15.55 6.82
CA TYR A 11 -4.73 -15.73 6.70
C TYR A 11 -4.31 -16.03 5.26
N ASN A 12 -5.01 -16.94 4.57
CA ASN A 12 -4.72 -17.28 3.18
C ASN A 12 -4.91 -16.09 2.25
N VAL A 13 -5.99 -15.31 2.44
CA VAL A 13 -6.24 -14.08 1.66
C VAL A 13 -5.09 -13.09 1.87
N LEU A 14 -4.78 -12.74 3.11
CA LEU A 14 -3.72 -11.77 3.43
C LEU A 14 -2.35 -12.22 2.91
N SER A 15 -2.03 -13.50 3.06
CA SER A 15 -0.75 -14.05 2.63
C SER A 15 -0.61 -14.08 1.09
N GLY A 16 -1.69 -14.35 0.36
CA GLY A 16 -1.69 -14.24 -1.12
C GLY A 16 -1.47 -12.80 -1.58
N VAL A 17 -2.13 -11.84 -0.91
CA VAL A 17 -2.00 -10.40 -1.19
C VAL A 17 -0.57 -9.91 -0.99
N ALA A 18 0.11 -10.31 0.09
CA ALA A 18 1.48 -9.87 0.33
C ALA A 18 2.44 -10.28 -0.80
N ILE A 19 2.35 -11.52 -1.30
CA ILE A 19 3.19 -11.96 -2.43
C ILE A 19 2.82 -11.19 -3.71
N ALA A 20 1.54 -10.96 -3.95
CA ALA A 20 1.09 -10.24 -5.15
C ALA A 20 1.57 -8.78 -5.18
N ILE A 21 1.57 -8.12 -4.03
CA ILE A 21 2.09 -6.76 -3.84
C ILE A 21 3.58 -6.71 -4.15
N ILE A 22 4.35 -7.72 -3.72
CA ILE A 22 5.78 -7.83 -4.02
C ILE A 22 5.99 -7.93 -5.54
N ALA A 23 5.31 -8.89 -6.17
CA ALA A 23 5.49 -9.18 -7.58
C ALA A 23 5.03 -8.02 -8.47
N GLY A 24 3.90 -7.38 -8.14
CA GLY A 24 3.25 -6.39 -8.99
C GLY A 24 3.60 -4.93 -8.72
N LEU A 25 3.94 -4.55 -7.48
CA LEU A 25 4.16 -3.13 -7.11
C LEU A 25 5.63 -2.74 -7.00
N ILE A 26 6.50 -3.64 -6.55
CA ILE A 26 7.91 -3.31 -6.31
C ILE A 26 8.63 -2.80 -7.56
N PRO A 27 8.48 -3.41 -8.75
CA PRO A 27 9.21 -2.94 -9.95
C PRO A 27 8.96 -1.46 -10.23
N ASN A 28 7.69 -1.03 -10.17
CA ASN A 28 7.34 0.37 -10.39
C ASN A 28 7.71 1.26 -9.20
N ALA A 29 7.60 0.78 -7.96
CA ALA A 29 7.99 1.56 -6.78
C ALA A 29 9.50 1.92 -6.78
N ILE A 30 10.36 1.00 -7.23
CA ILE A 30 11.81 1.22 -7.27
C ILE A 30 12.21 2.00 -8.53
N LEU A 31 11.74 1.58 -9.70
CA LEU A 31 12.26 2.07 -10.98
C LEU A 31 11.38 3.13 -11.64
N GLY A 32 10.09 3.18 -11.30
CA GLY A 32 9.12 4.04 -11.99
C GLY A 32 9.47 5.52 -11.90
N GLU A 33 9.88 6.00 -10.73
CA GLU A 33 10.25 7.41 -10.54
C GLU A 33 11.57 7.75 -11.24
N LEU A 34 12.54 6.86 -11.19
CA LEU A 34 13.78 7.00 -11.97
C LEU A 34 13.47 7.09 -13.46
N PHE A 35 12.62 6.19 -13.98
CA PHE A 35 12.26 6.20 -15.39
C PHE A 35 11.48 7.44 -15.76
N LYS A 36 10.53 7.93 -14.96
CA LYS A 36 9.82 9.20 -15.22
C LYS A 36 10.76 10.39 -15.42
N VAL A 37 11.84 10.48 -14.64
CA VAL A 37 12.84 11.55 -14.77
C VAL A 37 13.68 11.39 -16.03
N LEU A 38 13.95 10.16 -16.46
CA LEU A 38 14.78 9.86 -17.63
C LEU A 38 13.97 9.75 -18.94
N ALA A 39 12.66 9.55 -18.86
CA ALA A 39 11.76 9.33 -19.99
C ALA A 39 11.77 10.48 -21.01
N PRO A 40 11.83 11.77 -20.59
CA PRO A 40 11.98 12.88 -21.53
C PRO A 40 13.33 12.90 -22.27
N LYS A 41 14.35 12.19 -21.76
CA LYS A 41 15.70 12.20 -22.33
C LYS A 41 15.90 11.15 -23.43
N HIS A 42 15.22 10.00 -23.32
CA HIS A 42 15.30 8.93 -24.33
C HIS A 42 14.07 8.03 -24.30
N GLU A 43 13.62 7.60 -25.48
CA GLU A 43 12.46 6.71 -25.67
C GLU A 43 12.58 5.36 -24.95
N ILE A 44 13.80 4.83 -24.78
CA ILE A 44 14.02 3.59 -24.04
C ILE A 44 13.46 3.68 -22.60
N PHE A 45 13.58 4.83 -21.95
CA PHE A 45 13.08 5.03 -20.59
C PHE A 45 11.56 5.20 -20.56
N GLN A 46 10.94 5.71 -21.63
CA GLN A 46 9.48 5.69 -21.78
C GLN A 46 8.96 4.26 -21.88
N MET A 47 9.62 3.43 -22.70
CA MET A 47 9.27 2.01 -22.83
C MET A 47 9.44 1.28 -21.48
N LEU A 48 10.56 1.49 -20.79
CA LEU A 48 10.80 0.88 -19.47
C LEU A 48 9.79 1.35 -18.42
N LEU A 49 9.37 2.62 -18.45
CA LEU A 49 8.30 3.13 -17.60
C LEU A 49 6.96 2.42 -17.88
N GLN A 50 6.60 2.26 -19.16
CA GLN A 50 5.40 1.53 -19.56
C GLN A 50 5.45 0.06 -19.15
N VAL A 51 6.62 -0.59 -19.18
CA VAL A 51 6.80 -1.97 -18.73
C VAL A 51 6.49 -2.11 -17.24
N VAL A 52 7.09 -1.26 -16.38
CA VAL A 52 6.84 -1.35 -14.93
C VAL A 52 5.42 -0.95 -14.55
N GLN A 53 4.81 -0.02 -15.28
CA GLN A 53 3.38 0.32 -15.13
C GLN A 53 2.46 -0.81 -15.60
N GLY A 54 2.80 -1.48 -16.70
CA GLY A 54 2.07 -2.64 -17.21
C GLY A 54 2.04 -3.77 -16.19
N ILE A 55 3.17 -4.08 -15.55
CA ILE A 55 3.24 -5.03 -14.42
C ILE A 55 2.29 -4.58 -13.30
N GLN A 56 2.32 -3.29 -12.94
CA GLN A 56 1.48 -2.73 -11.88
C GLN A 56 -0.03 -2.86 -12.19
N PHE A 57 -0.46 -2.72 -13.44
CA PHE A 57 -1.88 -2.89 -13.82
C PHE A 57 -2.39 -4.32 -13.61
N THR A 58 -1.50 -5.31 -13.56
CA THR A 58 -1.87 -6.71 -13.31
C THR A 58 -1.99 -7.08 -11.83
N VAL A 59 -1.71 -6.16 -10.90
CA VAL A 59 -1.73 -6.43 -9.46
C VAL A 59 -3.03 -7.09 -8.99
N PRO A 60 -4.24 -6.62 -9.38
CA PRO A 60 -5.48 -7.31 -9.03
C PRO A 60 -5.55 -8.77 -9.47
N LEU A 61 -5.04 -9.06 -10.67
CA LEU A 61 -5.00 -10.41 -11.23
C LEU A 61 -4.02 -11.27 -10.42
N LEU A 62 -2.83 -10.75 -10.12
CA LEU A 62 -1.83 -11.42 -9.28
C LEU A 62 -2.37 -11.70 -7.87
N VAL A 63 -3.10 -10.74 -7.28
CA VAL A 63 -3.77 -10.90 -5.98
C VAL A 63 -4.75 -12.07 -6.02
N GLY A 64 -5.66 -12.08 -6.99
CA GLY A 64 -6.63 -13.17 -7.11
C GLY A 64 -5.98 -14.54 -7.33
N ALA A 65 -4.97 -14.62 -8.21
CA ALA A 65 -4.24 -15.85 -8.48
C ALA A 65 -3.51 -16.38 -7.23
N LEU A 66 -2.76 -15.52 -6.54
CA LEU A 66 -1.96 -15.93 -5.38
C LEU A 66 -2.84 -16.23 -4.16
N ILE A 67 -3.98 -15.55 -3.99
CA ILE A 67 -5.00 -15.95 -3.01
C ILE A 67 -5.48 -17.37 -3.34
N ALA A 68 -5.90 -17.64 -4.58
CA ALA A 68 -6.39 -18.97 -4.97
C ALA A 68 -5.35 -20.08 -4.75
N MET A 69 -4.06 -19.80 -5.03
CA MET A 69 -2.96 -20.73 -4.75
C MET A 69 -2.79 -21.02 -3.25
N ARG A 70 -3.02 -20.04 -2.35
CA ARG A 70 -3.02 -20.29 -0.89
C ARG A 70 -4.15 -21.21 -0.44
N PHE A 71 -5.24 -21.25 -1.19
CA PHE A 71 -6.33 -22.21 -0.99
C PHE A 71 -6.14 -23.53 -1.75
N GLN A 72 -5.01 -23.71 -2.45
CA GLN A 72 -4.69 -24.89 -3.26
C GLN A 72 -5.77 -25.19 -4.31
N LEU A 73 -6.37 -24.15 -4.87
CA LEU A 73 -7.38 -24.29 -5.92
C LEU A 73 -6.74 -24.79 -7.22
N THR A 74 -7.55 -25.41 -8.07
CA THR A 74 -7.12 -25.90 -9.39
C THR A 74 -6.68 -24.74 -10.30
N PRO A 75 -5.92 -25.00 -11.38
CA PRO A 75 -5.53 -23.96 -12.34
C PRO A 75 -6.72 -23.18 -12.92
N LEU A 76 -7.82 -23.86 -13.24
CA LEU A 76 -9.04 -23.21 -13.72
C LEU A 76 -9.64 -22.30 -12.65
N SER A 77 -9.84 -22.80 -11.43
CA SER A 77 -10.37 -22.01 -10.32
C SER A 77 -9.48 -20.80 -10.00
N THR A 78 -8.16 -20.97 -10.12
CA THR A 78 -7.19 -19.89 -9.95
C THR A 78 -7.38 -18.81 -11.01
N ALA A 79 -7.53 -19.19 -12.29
CA ALA A 79 -7.80 -18.26 -13.38
C ALA A 79 -9.13 -17.51 -13.17
N VAL A 80 -10.17 -18.18 -12.65
CA VAL A 80 -11.47 -17.56 -12.34
C VAL A 80 -11.36 -16.55 -11.20
N VAL A 81 -10.68 -16.89 -10.09
CA VAL A 81 -10.47 -15.92 -8.99
C VAL A 81 -9.63 -14.73 -9.45
N ALA A 82 -8.60 -14.97 -10.26
CA ALA A 82 -7.74 -13.92 -10.81
C ALA A 82 -8.51 -12.95 -11.72
N SER A 83 -9.34 -13.46 -12.63
CA SER A 83 -10.17 -12.63 -13.50
C SER A 83 -11.24 -11.88 -12.72
N SER A 84 -11.89 -12.52 -11.74
CA SER A 84 -12.85 -11.84 -10.87
C SER A 84 -12.22 -10.72 -10.06
N ALA A 85 -11.05 -10.95 -9.47
CA ALA A 85 -10.33 -9.92 -8.73
C ALA A 85 -9.95 -8.74 -9.65
N PHE A 86 -9.52 -9.02 -10.88
CA PHE A 86 -9.21 -8.00 -11.88
C PHE A 86 -10.42 -7.14 -12.22
N VAL A 87 -11.56 -7.75 -12.59
CA VAL A 87 -12.76 -7.00 -12.93
C VAL A 87 -13.32 -6.25 -11.72
N GLY A 88 -13.45 -6.93 -10.57
CA GLY A 88 -13.99 -6.34 -9.35
C GLY A 88 -13.15 -5.20 -8.80
N SER A 89 -11.83 -5.19 -9.00
CA SER A 89 -10.95 -4.10 -8.55
C SER A 89 -11.30 -2.73 -9.13
N GLY A 90 -12.01 -2.69 -10.27
CA GLY A 90 -12.26 -1.45 -11.01
C GLY A 90 -11.05 -0.92 -11.79
N VAL A 91 -9.98 -1.72 -11.94
CA VAL A 91 -8.80 -1.34 -12.73
C VAL A 91 -9.14 -1.17 -14.21
N ALA A 92 -10.03 -2.01 -14.75
CA ALA A 92 -10.51 -1.91 -16.13
C ALA A 92 -11.83 -1.12 -16.18
N GLN A 93 -11.78 0.07 -16.75
CA GLN A 93 -12.95 0.94 -16.92
C GLN A 93 -13.35 1.00 -18.39
N PHE A 94 -14.62 0.73 -18.67
CA PHE A 94 -15.20 0.86 -20.00
C PHE A 94 -15.71 2.30 -20.17
N LYS A 95 -14.97 3.13 -20.91
CA LYS A 95 -15.34 4.54 -21.18
C LYS A 95 -15.25 4.80 -22.67
N ASN A 96 -16.32 5.37 -23.24
CA ASN A 96 -16.38 5.81 -24.64
C ASN A 96 -15.98 4.72 -25.66
N GLY A 97 -16.37 3.46 -25.43
CA GLY A 97 -16.04 2.34 -26.31
C GLY A 97 -14.60 1.83 -26.20
N ALA A 98 -13.78 2.40 -25.30
CA ALA A 98 -12.43 1.94 -25.00
C ALA A 98 -12.34 1.34 -23.59
N VAL A 99 -11.38 0.43 -23.40
CA VAL A 99 -11.01 -0.10 -22.08
C VAL A 99 -9.80 0.67 -21.59
N LEU A 100 -9.96 1.39 -20.49
CA LEU A 100 -8.89 2.12 -19.83
C LEU A 100 -8.44 1.35 -18.58
N LEU A 101 -7.14 1.06 -18.49
CA LEU A 101 -6.54 0.52 -17.28
C LEU A 101 -6.08 1.66 -16.38
N VAL A 102 -6.61 1.71 -15.16
CA VAL A 102 -6.38 2.81 -14.22
C VAL A 102 -5.69 2.29 -12.97
N GLY A 103 -4.36 2.48 -12.93
CA GLY A 103 -3.54 2.17 -11.75
C GLY A 103 -3.65 0.71 -11.33
N VAL A 104 -3.79 0.47 -10.02
CA VAL A 104 -3.83 -0.88 -9.42
C VAL A 104 -5.25 -1.33 -9.07
N GLY A 105 -6.27 -0.57 -9.46
CA GLY A 105 -7.63 -0.72 -8.92
C GLY A 105 -7.72 -0.43 -7.41
N ASP A 106 -8.89 -0.69 -6.82
CA ASP A 106 -9.07 -0.63 -5.37
C ASP A 106 -8.64 -1.97 -4.73
N LEU A 107 -7.57 -1.95 -3.95
CA LEU A 107 -6.99 -3.17 -3.37
C LEU A 107 -7.89 -3.78 -2.28
N ILE A 108 -8.67 -2.98 -1.54
CA ILE A 108 -9.67 -3.52 -0.60
C ILE A 108 -10.71 -4.30 -1.39
N ASN A 109 -11.27 -3.69 -2.44
CA ASN A 109 -12.30 -4.32 -3.24
C ASN A 109 -11.77 -5.53 -4.03
N THR A 110 -10.51 -5.50 -4.44
CA THR A 110 -9.80 -6.64 -5.04
C THR A 110 -9.79 -7.84 -4.08
N MET A 111 -9.37 -7.63 -2.83
CA MET A 111 -9.32 -8.69 -1.82
C MET A 111 -10.72 -9.24 -1.51
N LEU A 112 -11.72 -8.35 -1.36
CA LEU A 112 -13.10 -8.75 -1.12
C LEU A 112 -13.64 -9.58 -2.29
N THR A 113 -13.43 -9.13 -3.52
CA THR A 113 -13.88 -9.84 -4.72
C THR A 113 -13.21 -11.21 -4.84
N ALA A 114 -11.89 -11.29 -4.63
CA ALA A 114 -11.16 -12.54 -4.64
C ALA A 114 -11.66 -13.49 -3.53
N ALA A 115 -11.89 -12.98 -2.32
CA ALA A 115 -12.44 -13.75 -1.20
C ALA A 115 -13.84 -14.30 -1.53
N ILE A 116 -14.71 -13.50 -2.13
CA ILE A 116 -16.05 -13.91 -2.57
C ILE A 116 -15.96 -15.03 -3.63
N ALA A 117 -15.08 -14.87 -4.63
CA ALA A 117 -14.87 -15.89 -5.66
C ALA A 117 -14.38 -17.22 -5.05
N VAL A 118 -13.37 -17.16 -4.15
CA VAL A 118 -12.88 -18.34 -3.43
C VAL A 118 -13.99 -18.98 -2.61
N PHE A 119 -14.78 -18.18 -1.89
CA PHE A 119 -15.89 -18.68 -1.09
C PHE A 119 -16.90 -19.46 -1.94
N PHE A 120 -17.32 -18.92 -3.08
CA PHE A 120 -18.22 -19.63 -3.99
C PHE A 120 -17.62 -20.93 -4.51
N ILE A 121 -16.33 -20.95 -4.88
CA ILE A 121 -15.63 -22.16 -5.34
C ILE A 121 -15.61 -23.22 -4.25
N LEU A 122 -15.33 -22.85 -3.00
CA LEU A 122 -15.30 -23.79 -1.87
C LEU A 122 -16.69 -24.36 -1.55
N VAL A 123 -17.75 -23.56 -1.70
CA VAL A 123 -19.15 -23.99 -1.49
C VAL A 123 -19.61 -24.94 -2.60
N ILE A 124 -19.31 -24.60 -3.86
CA ILE A 124 -19.66 -25.43 -5.03
C ILE A 124 -18.88 -26.75 -4.99
N GLY A 125 -17.58 -26.70 -4.70
CA GLY A 125 -16.70 -27.87 -4.73
C GLY A 125 -16.61 -28.53 -6.11
N GLU A 126 -16.40 -29.84 -6.14
CA GLU A 126 -16.27 -30.62 -7.39
C GLU A 126 -17.60 -31.24 -7.86
N ARG A 127 -18.73 -30.72 -7.39
CA ARG A 127 -20.06 -31.34 -7.57
C ARG A 127 -20.49 -31.49 -9.03
N PHE A 128 -19.88 -30.75 -9.95
CA PHE A 128 -20.29 -30.66 -11.34
C PHE A 128 -19.43 -31.47 -12.32
N GLY A 129 -18.41 -32.21 -11.85
CA GLY A 129 -17.57 -33.04 -12.72
C GLY A 129 -16.99 -32.24 -13.90
N SER A 130 -17.18 -32.72 -15.14
CA SER A 130 -16.73 -32.03 -16.36
C SER A 130 -17.43 -30.69 -16.63
N LEU A 131 -18.66 -30.50 -16.14
CA LEU A 131 -19.39 -29.22 -16.29
C LEU A 131 -18.73 -28.09 -15.50
N THR A 132 -17.85 -28.41 -14.55
CA THR A 132 -17.02 -27.42 -13.82
C THR A 132 -16.25 -26.51 -14.77
N LEU A 133 -15.84 -27.02 -15.95
CA LEU A 133 -15.12 -26.25 -16.98
C LEU A 133 -15.92 -25.05 -17.50
N ILE A 134 -17.25 -25.16 -17.51
CA ILE A 134 -18.16 -24.12 -18.00
C ILE A 134 -18.74 -23.34 -16.83
N ILE A 135 -19.16 -24.05 -15.77
CA ILE A 135 -19.89 -23.47 -14.64
C ILE A 135 -19.00 -22.52 -13.83
N MET A 136 -17.75 -22.89 -13.56
CA MET A 136 -16.85 -22.04 -12.76
C MET A 136 -16.63 -20.66 -13.39
N PRO A 137 -16.13 -20.52 -14.62
CA PRO A 137 -15.93 -19.20 -15.22
C PRO A 137 -17.26 -18.45 -15.44
N THR A 138 -18.33 -19.15 -15.83
CA THR A 138 -19.61 -18.50 -16.16
C THR A 138 -20.36 -18.00 -14.94
N PHE A 139 -20.49 -18.81 -13.89
CA PHE A 139 -21.28 -18.43 -12.72
C PHE A 139 -20.41 -17.83 -11.64
N VAL A 140 -19.34 -18.50 -11.19
CA VAL A 140 -18.48 -17.94 -10.14
C VAL A 140 -17.80 -16.68 -10.65
N GLY A 141 -17.17 -16.75 -11.83
CA GLY A 141 -16.42 -15.64 -12.40
C GLY A 141 -17.28 -14.38 -12.55
N VAL A 142 -18.44 -14.52 -13.20
CA VAL A 142 -19.37 -13.40 -13.44
C VAL A 142 -20.01 -12.91 -12.16
N ILE A 143 -20.55 -13.80 -11.30
CA ILE A 143 -21.25 -13.38 -10.07
C ILE A 143 -20.28 -12.69 -9.11
N ALA A 144 -19.09 -13.24 -8.90
CA ALA A 144 -18.11 -12.61 -8.01
C ALA A 144 -17.67 -11.24 -8.56
N SER A 145 -17.41 -11.13 -9.86
CA SER A 145 -17.07 -9.86 -10.51
C SER A 145 -18.19 -8.83 -10.36
N PHE A 146 -19.43 -9.25 -10.60
CA PHE A 146 -20.61 -8.39 -10.50
C PHE A 146 -20.82 -7.87 -9.09
N ILE A 147 -20.73 -8.75 -8.08
CA ILE A 147 -20.77 -8.34 -6.67
C ILE A 147 -19.63 -7.38 -6.35
N GLY A 148 -18.41 -7.66 -6.83
CA GLY A 148 -17.26 -6.77 -6.69
C GLY A 148 -17.54 -5.36 -7.23
N LEU A 149 -18.11 -5.24 -8.42
CA LEU A 149 -18.46 -3.95 -9.03
C LEU A 149 -19.58 -3.22 -8.27
N ILE A 150 -20.55 -3.93 -7.71
CA ILE A 150 -21.60 -3.35 -6.86
C ILE A 150 -20.99 -2.79 -5.56
N ILE A 151 -20.03 -3.50 -4.96
CA ILE A 151 -19.41 -3.11 -3.69
C ILE A 151 -18.41 -1.96 -3.88
N LEU A 152 -17.76 -1.87 -5.05
CA LEU A 152 -16.71 -0.89 -5.37
C LEU A 152 -17.05 0.57 -4.98
N PRO A 153 -18.20 1.16 -5.37
CA PRO A 153 -18.52 2.55 -5.00
C PRO A 153 -18.63 2.75 -3.48
N TYR A 154 -19.08 1.75 -2.74
CA TYR A 154 -19.16 1.81 -1.27
C TYR A 154 -17.77 1.70 -0.62
N VAL A 155 -16.88 0.89 -1.18
CA VAL A 155 -15.49 0.81 -0.72
C VAL A 155 -14.76 2.13 -0.97
N GLN A 156 -15.04 2.80 -2.10
CA GLN A 156 -14.48 4.12 -2.41
C GLN A 156 -14.90 5.21 -1.40
N LEU A 157 -16.04 5.07 -0.71
CA LEU A 157 -16.43 5.98 0.38
C LEU A 157 -15.44 5.97 1.54
N ILE A 158 -14.66 4.90 1.73
CA ILE A 158 -13.60 4.86 2.75
C ILE A 158 -12.55 5.94 2.43
N THR A 159 -12.11 6.03 1.18
CA THR A 159 -11.15 7.03 0.72
C THR A 159 -11.72 8.44 0.87
N THR A 160 -12.98 8.66 0.51
CA THR A 160 -13.67 9.94 0.69
C THR A 160 -13.77 10.34 2.16
N GLY A 161 -14.12 9.39 3.05
CA GLY A 161 -14.22 9.62 4.48
C GLY A 161 -12.88 9.99 5.12
N ILE A 162 -11.80 9.33 4.70
CA ILE A 162 -10.44 9.69 5.10
C ILE A 162 -10.07 11.09 4.62
N GLY A 163 -10.46 11.44 3.40
CA GLY A 163 -10.24 12.79 2.88
C GLY A 163 -10.92 13.87 3.69
N ASN A 164 -12.18 13.65 4.04
CA ASN A 164 -12.90 14.57 4.91
C ASN A 164 -12.22 14.71 6.28
N LEU A 165 -11.74 13.60 6.86
CA LEU A 165 -10.98 13.63 8.13
C LEU A 165 -9.66 14.40 8.00
N VAL A 166 -8.92 14.21 6.90
CA VAL A 166 -7.66 14.94 6.70
C VAL A 166 -7.92 16.44 6.52
N ASN A 167 -8.98 16.81 5.79
CA ASN A 167 -9.36 18.21 5.60
C ASN A 167 -9.77 18.89 6.92
N THR A 168 -10.40 18.19 7.87
CA THR A 168 -10.67 18.81 9.19
C THR A 168 -9.40 19.06 9.99
N PHE A 169 -8.32 18.30 9.75
CA PHE A 169 -7.03 18.55 10.39
C PHE A 169 -6.30 19.76 9.82
N THR A 170 -6.56 20.14 8.55
CA THR A 170 -5.91 21.31 7.95
C THR A 170 -6.36 22.64 8.54
N ASP A 171 -7.47 22.65 9.26
CA ASP A 171 -7.96 23.83 9.98
C ASP A 171 -7.25 24.05 11.33
N LEU A 172 -6.42 23.09 11.76
CA LEU A 172 -5.67 23.17 13.02
C LEU A 172 -4.34 23.92 12.85
N GLN A 173 -3.74 24.32 13.98
CA GLN A 173 -2.40 24.91 13.97
C GLN A 173 -1.36 23.97 13.33
N PRO A 174 -0.30 24.50 12.68
CA PRO A 174 0.61 23.71 11.83
C PRO A 174 1.20 22.46 12.49
N ILE A 175 1.63 22.55 13.75
CA ILE A 175 2.25 21.42 14.46
C ILE A 175 1.23 20.30 14.70
N LEU A 176 0.04 20.64 15.22
CA LEU A 176 -1.01 19.66 15.52
C LEU A 176 -1.55 19.03 14.23
N MET A 177 -1.81 19.84 13.21
CA MET A 177 -2.15 19.38 11.86
C MET A 177 -1.14 18.34 11.37
N SER A 178 0.16 18.69 11.42
CA SER A 178 1.23 17.84 10.89
C SER A 178 1.32 16.49 11.61
N ILE A 179 1.17 16.48 12.93
CA ILE A 179 1.13 15.25 13.74
C ILE A 179 -0.03 14.34 13.32
N LEU A 180 -1.25 14.90 13.25
CA LEU A 180 -2.45 14.11 12.94
C LEU A 180 -2.43 13.57 11.51
N ILE A 181 -2.02 14.39 10.54
CA ILE A 181 -1.91 13.97 9.14
C ILE A 181 -0.81 12.93 8.97
N ALA A 182 0.36 13.10 9.62
CA ALA A 182 1.43 12.10 9.60
C ALA A 182 0.94 10.76 10.16
N MET A 183 0.21 10.76 11.27
CA MET A 183 -0.40 9.54 11.82
C MET A 183 -1.36 8.88 10.84
N VAL A 184 -2.27 9.64 10.23
CA VAL A 184 -3.21 9.10 9.23
C VAL A 184 -2.45 8.45 8.08
N PHE A 185 -1.53 9.16 7.43
CA PHE A 185 -0.81 8.62 6.27
C PHE A 185 0.13 7.45 6.63
N SER A 186 0.68 7.43 7.86
CA SER A 186 1.45 6.28 8.37
C SER A 186 0.59 5.02 8.53
N PHE A 187 -0.68 5.17 8.94
CA PHE A 187 -1.64 4.08 9.01
C PHE A 187 -2.09 3.67 7.60
N LEU A 188 -2.37 4.63 6.72
CA LEU A 188 -2.84 4.34 5.36
C LEU A 188 -1.83 3.53 4.57
N ILE A 189 -0.52 3.83 4.65
CA ILE A 189 0.48 3.12 3.83
C ILE A 189 0.61 1.63 4.18
N ILE A 190 0.49 1.28 5.47
CA ILE A 190 0.48 -0.12 5.94
C ILE A 190 -0.91 -0.77 5.87
N SER A 191 -1.92 -0.03 5.42
CA SER A 191 -3.24 -0.55 5.12
C SER A 191 -3.39 -0.92 3.63
N PRO A 192 -4.46 -1.64 3.25
CA PRO A 192 -4.77 -1.90 1.84
C PRO A 192 -5.26 -0.65 1.07
N ILE A 193 -5.29 0.53 1.69
CA ILE A 193 -5.69 1.79 1.06
C ILE A 193 -4.50 2.38 0.28
N SER A 194 -4.78 3.00 -0.87
CA SER A 194 -3.75 3.68 -1.67
C SER A 194 -3.51 5.09 -1.14
N THR A 195 -2.33 5.35 -0.57
CA THR A 195 -1.92 6.68 -0.10
C THR A 195 -1.82 7.70 -1.22
N VAL A 196 -1.27 7.30 -2.38
CA VAL A 196 -1.16 8.16 -3.57
C VAL A 196 -2.53 8.52 -4.11
N ALA A 197 -3.42 7.54 -4.27
CA ALA A 197 -4.78 7.82 -4.73
C ALA A 197 -5.55 8.70 -3.75
N THR A 198 -5.38 8.45 -2.44
CA THR A 198 -6.00 9.28 -1.39
C THR A 198 -5.49 10.71 -1.46
N ALA A 199 -4.17 10.93 -1.50
CA ALA A 199 -3.58 12.27 -1.60
C ALA A 199 -4.08 13.05 -2.84
N LEU A 200 -4.14 12.38 -4.00
CA LEU A 200 -4.65 12.97 -5.24
C LEU A 200 -6.14 13.30 -5.15
N ALA A 201 -6.95 12.40 -4.61
CA ALA A 201 -8.40 12.58 -4.49
C ALA A 201 -8.78 13.75 -3.59
N ILE A 202 -8.03 13.94 -2.50
CA ILE A 202 -8.32 14.98 -1.50
C ILE A 202 -7.66 16.32 -1.84
N GLY A 203 -6.68 16.31 -2.76
CA GLY A 203 -5.99 17.51 -3.20
C GLY A 203 -5.08 18.13 -2.13
N ILE A 204 -4.54 17.31 -1.22
CA ILE A 204 -3.69 17.79 -0.11
C ILE A 204 -2.45 18.53 -0.65
N SER A 205 -2.07 19.65 -0.04
CA SER A 205 -0.97 20.49 -0.51
C SER A 205 -0.25 21.21 0.65
N GLY A 206 0.87 21.87 0.33
CA GLY A 206 1.66 22.63 1.31
C GLY A 206 2.18 21.76 2.45
N VAL A 207 2.20 22.31 3.66
CA VAL A 207 2.68 21.61 4.87
C VAL A 207 1.88 20.33 5.17
N ALA A 208 0.59 20.32 4.86
CA ALA A 208 -0.24 19.12 5.01
C ALA A 208 0.25 17.96 4.13
N ALA A 209 0.59 18.25 2.86
CA ALA A 209 1.14 17.25 1.94
C ALA A 209 2.54 16.78 2.34
N GLY A 210 3.40 17.69 2.82
CA GLY A 210 4.71 17.30 3.35
C GLY A 210 4.58 16.41 4.59
N SER A 211 3.65 16.75 5.50
CA SER A 211 3.35 15.94 6.69
C SER A 211 2.83 14.55 6.37
N ALA A 212 1.96 14.44 5.35
CA ALA A 212 1.50 13.15 4.84
C ALA A 212 2.68 12.28 4.35
N SER A 213 3.59 12.88 3.57
CA SER A 213 4.79 12.19 3.09
C SER A 213 5.68 11.74 4.27
N LEU A 214 5.92 12.61 5.24
CA LEU A 214 6.69 12.29 6.45
C LEU A 214 6.04 11.22 7.33
N GLY A 215 4.71 11.14 7.37
CA GLY A 215 3.98 10.04 7.99
C GLY A 215 4.29 8.69 7.36
N ILE A 216 4.40 8.65 6.02
CA ILE A 216 4.80 7.43 5.30
C ILE A 216 6.24 7.04 5.68
N VAL A 217 7.16 8.00 5.71
CA VAL A 217 8.55 7.78 6.12
C VAL A 217 8.64 7.26 7.56
N ALA A 218 7.81 7.78 8.46
CA ALA A 218 7.75 7.30 9.84
C ALA A 218 7.33 5.82 9.93
N CYS A 219 6.38 5.40 9.08
CA CYS A 219 5.97 4.00 8.97
C CYS A 219 7.11 3.12 8.42
N GLU A 220 7.79 3.58 7.36
CA GLU A 220 8.96 2.90 6.77
C GLU A 220 10.06 2.73 7.82
N ALA A 221 10.42 3.80 8.53
CA ALA A 221 11.42 3.78 9.59
C ALA A 221 11.09 2.80 10.71
N ALA A 222 9.85 2.83 11.23
CA ALA A 222 9.42 1.94 12.30
C ALA A 222 9.45 0.47 11.86
N LEU A 223 9.00 0.17 10.63
CA LEU A 223 9.01 -1.18 10.08
C LEU A 223 10.41 -1.68 9.76
N VAL A 224 11.29 -0.84 9.19
CA VAL A 224 12.70 -1.20 8.98
C VAL A 224 13.36 -1.54 10.31
N ALA A 225 13.16 -0.70 11.34
CA ALA A 225 13.68 -0.97 12.68
C ALA A 225 13.17 -2.29 13.27
N GLY A 226 11.89 -2.61 13.06
CA GLY A 226 11.26 -3.86 13.51
C GLY A 226 11.76 -5.10 12.77
N THR A 227 11.99 -4.99 11.46
CA THR A 227 12.24 -6.13 10.56
C THR A 227 13.71 -6.49 10.40
N ILE A 228 14.63 -5.52 10.56
CA ILE A 228 16.07 -5.69 10.22
C ILE A 228 16.80 -6.80 10.98
N LYS A 229 16.33 -7.17 12.18
CA LYS A 229 16.98 -8.20 13.03
C LYS A 229 16.28 -9.56 13.02
N ILE A 230 15.13 -9.70 12.35
CA ILE A 230 14.33 -10.94 12.35
C ILE A 230 14.12 -11.53 10.94
N ASN A 231 14.32 -10.71 9.90
CA ASN A 231 14.16 -11.13 8.51
C ASN A 231 15.49 -11.08 7.76
N ARG A 232 15.53 -11.75 6.60
CA ARG A 232 16.63 -11.59 5.64
C ARG A 232 16.71 -10.14 5.16
N ALA A 233 17.91 -9.67 4.84
CA ALA A 233 18.18 -8.26 4.48
C ALA A 233 17.31 -7.72 3.32
N GLY A 234 16.81 -8.59 2.44
CA GLY A 234 15.86 -8.20 1.39
C GLY A 234 14.57 -7.56 1.93
N VAL A 235 14.02 -8.06 3.05
CA VAL A 235 12.76 -7.52 3.61
C VAL A 235 12.88 -6.06 4.08
N PRO A 236 13.80 -5.70 5.00
CA PRO A 236 13.96 -4.30 5.42
C PRO A 236 14.38 -3.40 4.26
N LEU A 237 15.20 -3.88 3.31
CA LEU A 237 15.56 -3.09 2.13
C LEU A 237 14.35 -2.80 1.25
N THR A 238 13.51 -3.80 1.00
CA THR A 238 12.29 -3.60 0.22
C THR A 238 11.31 -2.66 0.93
N ILE A 239 11.18 -2.73 2.26
CA ILE A 239 10.36 -1.78 3.03
C ILE A 239 10.92 -0.36 2.90
N PHE A 240 12.24 -0.19 3.05
CA PHE A 240 12.92 1.09 2.86
C PHE A 240 12.67 1.70 1.47
N LEU A 241 12.54 0.85 0.45
CA LEU A 241 12.27 1.24 -0.94
C LEU A 241 10.76 1.30 -1.27
N GLY A 242 9.87 1.33 -0.28
CA GLY A 242 8.42 1.52 -0.48
C GLY A 242 7.56 0.26 -0.45
N GLY A 243 8.14 -0.90 -0.21
CA GLY A 243 7.43 -2.17 -0.04
C GLY A 243 6.69 -2.31 1.31
N VAL A 244 6.24 -1.21 1.92
CA VAL A 244 5.54 -1.23 3.21
C VAL A 244 4.30 -2.13 3.19
N LYS A 245 3.59 -2.15 2.05
CA LYS A 245 2.36 -2.94 1.89
C LYS A 245 2.56 -4.46 2.06
N MET A 246 3.78 -4.96 1.94
CA MET A 246 4.11 -6.35 2.25
C MET A 246 3.80 -6.72 3.71
N MET A 247 3.77 -5.73 4.61
CA MET A 247 3.52 -5.91 6.04
C MET A 247 2.04 -5.80 6.41
N ILE A 248 1.12 -5.65 5.46
CA ILE A 248 -0.34 -5.67 5.71
C ILE A 248 -0.75 -6.92 6.50
N PRO A 249 -0.33 -8.15 6.15
CA PRO A 249 -0.72 -9.34 6.92
C PRO A 249 -0.22 -9.30 8.37
N ASN A 250 0.98 -8.76 8.58
CA ASN A 250 1.55 -8.59 9.91
C ASN A 250 0.73 -7.61 10.74
N MET A 251 0.36 -6.45 10.17
CA MET A 251 -0.48 -5.45 10.84
C MET A 251 -1.85 -6.00 11.20
N VAL A 252 -2.51 -6.73 10.29
CA VAL A 252 -3.83 -7.33 10.58
C VAL A 252 -3.74 -8.43 11.64
N ARG A 253 -2.68 -9.24 11.62
CA ARG A 253 -2.47 -10.31 12.61
C ARG A 253 -2.05 -9.77 13.98
N HIS A 254 -1.27 -8.70 13.99
CA HIS A 254 -0.70 -8.07 15.17
C HIS A 254 -0.91 -6.55 15.11
N PRO A 255 -2.12 -6.04 15.41
CA PRO A 255 -2.43 -4.61 15.35
C PRO A 255 -1.52 -3.74 16.21
N ILE A 256 -0.88 -4.30 17.24
CA ILE A 256 0.11 -3.62 18.09
C ILE A 256 1.31 -3.09 17.29
N ILE A 257 1.58 -3.57 16.07
CA ILE A 257 2.59 -2.97 15.15
C ILE A 257 2.30 -1.50 14.87
N LEU A 258 1.04 -1.06 14.96
CA LEU A 258 0.67 0.34 14.79
C LEU A 258 1.22 1.23 15.92
N LEU A 259 1.46 0.70 17.11
CA LEU A 259 1.94 1.49 18.24
C LEU A 259 3.31 2.15 17.97
N PRO A 260 4.39 1.41 17.58
CA PRO A 260 5.66 2.03 17.21
C PRO A 260 5.54 2.89 15.95
N ILE A 261 4.70 2.53 14.97
CA ILE A 261 4.48 3.32 13.75
C ILE A 261 3.89 4.69 14.09
N LEU A 262 2.77 4.72 14.80
CA LEU A 262 2.07 5.95 15.15
C LEU A 262 2.90 6.82 16.10
N THR A 263 3.63 6.22 17.04
CA THR A 263 4.55 6.99 17.91
C THR A 263 5.66 7.64 17.09
N THR A 264 6.23 6.92 16.11
CA THR A 264 7.25 7.47 15.20
C THR A 264 6.65 8.57 14.32
N ALA A 265 5.39 8.41 13.88
CA ALA A 265 4.68 9.39 13.08
C ALA A 265 4.34 10.67 13.86
N ILE A 266 4.01 10.57 15.16
CA ILE A 266 3.80 11.73 16.02
C ILE A 266 5.07 12.59 16.08
N LEU A 267 6.21 11.97 16.38
CA LEU A 267 7.47 12.71 16.55
C LEU A 267 8.00 13.24 15.21
N THR A 268 7.90 12.44 14.15
CA THR A 268 8.28 12.87 12.79
C THR A 268 7.37 13.99 12.28
N GLY A 269 6.06 13.88 12.49
CA GLY A 269 5.08 14.92 12.12
C GLY A 269 5.25 16.21 12.92
N PHE A 270 5.60 16.12 14.20
CA PHE A 270 5.96 17.28 15.02
C PHE A 270 7.16 18.04 14.43
N VAL A 271 8.23 17.32 14.06
CA VAL A 271 9.41 17.92 13.41
C VAL A 271 9.04 18.53 12.04
N GLY A 272 8.26 17.82 11.23
CA GLY A 272 7.80 18.30 9.94
C GLY A 272 6.99 19.60 10.03
N GLY A 273 6.08 19.67 11.00
CA GLY A 273 5.26 20.86 11.25
C GLY A 273 6.06 22.04 11.82
N LEU A 274 7.07 21.77 12.66
CA LEU A 274 7.98 22.80 13.17
C LEU A 274 8.83 23.43 12.07
N LEU A 275 9.29 22.62 11.12
CA LEU A 275 10.15 23.05 10.03
C LEU A 275 9.38 23.49 8.79
N GLY A 276 8.05 23.39 8.80
CA GLY A 276 7.19 23.78 7.68
C GLY A 276 7.45 22.99 6.40
N ILE A 277 7.68 21.67 6.51
CA ILE A 277 8.02 20.86 5.33
C ILE A 277 6.81 20.75 4.40
N GLU A 278 6.96 21.27 3.19
CA GLU A 278 5.88 21.29 2.19
C GLU A 278 5.95 20.12 1.19
N GLY A 279 4.82 19.85 0.54
CA GLY A 279 4.71 18.89 -0.55
C GLY A 279 3.54 19.21 -1.48
N THR A 280 3.30 18.33 -2.44
CA THR A 280 2.14 18.39 -3.34
C THR A 280 1.30 17.12 -3.22
N LYS A 281 0.07 17.15 -3.75
CA LYS A 281 -0.80 15.97 -3.81
C LYS A 281 -0.16 14.79 -4.57
N GLU A 282 0.70 15.08 -5.54
CA GLU A 282 1.45 14.07 -6.30
C GLU A 282 2.57 13.42 -5.47
N SER A 283 3.13 14.13 -4.48
CA SER A 283 4.25 13.63 -3.66
C SER A 283 3.85 13.09 -2.28
N ALA A 284 2.72 13.55 -1.75
CA ALA A 284 2.26 13.25 -0.39
C ALA A 284 2.10 11.75 -0.11
N GLY A 285 1.75 10.97 -1.14
CA GLY A 285 1.52 9.52 -1.01
C GLY A 285 2.76 8.64 -1.10
N PHE A 286 3.97 9.21 -1.23
CA PHE A 286 5.19 8.45 -1.57
C PHE A 286 6.25 8.34 -0.47
N GLY A 287 6.27 9.21 0.55
CA GLY A 287 7.37 9.19 1.52
C GLY A 287 8.75 9.35 0.85
N ILE A 288 9.71 8.47 1.17
CA ILE A 288 11.04 8.43 0.51
C ILE A 288 11.07 7.57 -0.75
N VAL A 289 9.98 6.93 -1.14
CA VAL A 289 9.92 6.06 -2.32
C VAL A 289 10.26 6.85 -3.59
N GLY A 290 11.24 6.36 -4.35
CA GLY A 290 11.73 7.04 -5.55
C GLY A 290 12.27 8.46 -5.28
N MET A 291 12.54 8.81 -4.02
CA MET A 291 12.90 10.16 -3.58
C MET A 291 11.85 11.24 -3.89
N VAL A 292 10.60 10.85 -4.18
CA VAL A 292 9.55 11.78 -4.64
C VAL A 292 9.21 12.84 -3.58
N GLY A 293 9.01 12.43 -2.32
CA GLY A 293 8.80 13.34 -1.20
C GLY A 293 9.98 14.30 -1.02
N PRO A 294 11.21 13.79 -0.75
CA PRO A 294 12.41 14.59 -0.57
C PRO A 294 12.67 15.60 -1.68
N ILE A 295 12.61 15.17 -2.95
CA ILE A 295 12.87 16.04 -4.12
C ILE A 295 11.80 17.12 -4.24
N THR A 296 10.53 16.76 -4.01
CA THR A 296 9.43 17.72 -4.09
C THR A 296 9.54 18.77 -2.99
N SER A 297 9.78 18.35 -1.75
CA SER A 297 9.98 19.27 -0.62
C SER A 297 11.20 20.16 -0.84
N PHE A 298 12.32 19.61 -1.32
CA PHE A 298 13.51 20.41 -1.65
C PHE A 298 13.21 21.53 -2.66
N ARG A 299 12.44 21.22 -3.70
CA ARG A 299 12.09 22.19 -4.75
C ARG A 299 11.16 23.30 -4.26
N LEU A 300 10.34 23.02 -3.25
CA LEU A 300 9.40 23.97 -2.67
C LEU A 300 10.04 24.85 -1.57
N MET A 301 11.24 24.49 -1.09
CA MET A 301 11.95 25.29 -0.10
C MET A 301 12.66 26.47 -0.74
N ASP A 302 12.42 27.65 -0.19
CA ASP A 302 13.19 28.86 -0.48
C ASP A 302 14.54 28.88 0.26
N GLY A 303 15.47 29.74 -0.16
CA GLY A 303 16.74 29.96 0.53
C GLY A 303 17.93 29.19 -0.03
N SER A 304 18.92 28.90 0.83
CA SER A 304 20.20 28.31 0.41
C SER A 304 20.04 26.84 0.01
N PRO A 305 20.44 26.43 -1.22
CA PRO A 305 20.33 25.05 -1.66
C PRO A 305 21.05 24.05 -0.75
N LEU A 306 22.18 24.44 -0.16
CA LEU A 306 22.92 23.57 0.76
C LEU A 306 22.14 23.34 2.06
N LEU A 307 21.55 24.39 2.63
CA LEU A 307 20.73 24.27 3.85
C LEU A 307 19.48 23.45 3.58
N ASN A 308 18.81 23.67 2.45
CA ASN A 308 17.61 22.93 2.07
C ASN A 308 17.92 21.43 1.87
N LEU A 309 19.06 21.10 1.27
CA LEU A 309 19.51 19.72 1.12
C LEU A 309 19.75 19.05 2.48
N ILE A 310 20.44 19.75 3.39
CA ILE A 310 20.68 19.26 4.76
C ILE A 310 19.34 19.03 5.48
N THR A 311 18.43 20.00 5.43
CA THR A 311 17.09 19.89 6.04
C THR A 311 16.32 18.68 5.51
N VAL A 312 16.30 18.49 4.19
CA VAL A 312 15.60 17.35 3.57
C VAL A 312 16.20 16.02 4.00
N ILE A 313 17.53 15.89 4.00
CA ILE A 313 18.20 14.67 4.47
C ILE A 313 17.88 14.41 5.94
N LEU A 314 17.88 15.45 6.77
CA LEU A 314 17.56 15.32 8.18
C LEU A 314 16.13 14.85 8.40
N VAL A 315 15.16 15.47 7.74
CA VAL A 315 13.74 15.25 8.03
C VAL A 315 13.17 14.01 7.32
N PHE A 316 13.68 13.63 6.16
CA PHE A 316 13.21 12.43 5.45
C PHE A 316 14.05 11.17 5.72
N LEU A 317 15.28 11.29 6.24
CA LEU A 317 16.14 10.10 6.42
C LEU A 317 16.70 9.98 7.83
N VAL A 318 17.31 11.02 8.39
CA VAL A 318 18.03 10.87 9.66
C VAL A 318 17.04 10.79 10.84
N ILE A 319 16.18 11.78 10.98
CA ILE A 319 15.28 11.95 12.13
C ILE A 319 14.27 10.80 12.22
N PRO A 320 13.49 10.46 11.17
CA PRO A 320 12.47 9.41 11.27
C PRO A 320 13.09 8.05 11.59
N PHE A 321 14.24 7.72 11.00
CA PHE A 321 14.90 6.44 11.24
C PHE A 321 15.50 6.36 12.64
N ILE A 322 16.18 7.40 13.12
CA ILE A 322 16.65 7.43 14.52
C ILE A 322 15.47 7.25 15.48
N ILE A 323 14.38 8.00 15.29
CA ILE A 323 13.18 7.87 16.11
C ILE A 323 12.63 6.45 16.04
N GLY A 324 12.44 5.90 14.84
CA GLY A 324 11.91 4.55 14.64
C GLY A 324 12.75 3.48 15.35
N PHE A 325 14.09 3.55 15.27
CA PHE A 325 14.99 2.64 15.96
C PHE A 325 14.95 2.80 17.49
N VAL A 326 14.89 4.04 17.99
CA VAL A 326 14.81 4.34 19.42
C VAL A 326 13.47 3.84 19.99
N ILE A 327 12.35 4.21 19.38
CA ILE A 327 11.00 3.80 19.79
C ILE A 327 10.86 2.28 19.76
N ASN A 328 11.29 1.63 18.68
CA ASN A 328 11.22 0.17 18.59
C ASN A 328 12.07 -0.51 19.68
N THR A 329 13.26 0.04 19.98
CA THR A 329 14.12 -0.47 21.06
C THR A 329 13.48 -0.27 22.44
N LEU A 330 12.92 0.92 22.69
CA LEU A 330 12.23 1.26 23.93
C LEU A 330 11.06 0.31 24.17
N TYR A 331 10.18 0.15 23.19
CA TYR A 331 8.97 -0.66 23.32
C TYR A 331 9.26 -2.16 23.47
N MET A 332 10.28 -2.68 22.78
CA MET A 332 10.63 -4.11 22.89
C MET A 332 11.49 -4.43 24.10
N LYS A 333 12.52 -3.64 24.40
CA LYS A 333 13.53 -3.99 25.42
C LYS A 333 13.21 -3.44 26.79
N VAL A 334 12.70 -2.20 26.86
CA VAL A 334 12.47 -1.51 28.13
C VAL A 334 11.05 -1.78 28.61
N LEU A 335 10.05 -1.44 27.78
CA LEU A 335 8.63 -1.59 28.14
C LEU A 335 8.09 -3.01 27.91
N LYS A 336 8.78 -3.82 27.09
CA LYS A 336 8.43 -5.22 26.78
C LYS A 336 6.98 -5.40 26.29
N LEU A 337 6.48 -4.44 25.50
CA LEU A 337 5.09 -4.44 25.03
C LEU A 337 4.80 -5.52 23.98
N TYR A 338 5.82 -5.93 23.21
CA TYR A 338 5.71 -6.97 22.19
C TYR A 338 7.07 -7.63 21.89
N SER A 339 7.04 -8.82 21.28
CA SER A 339 8.22 -9.53 20.78
C SER A 339 8.53 -9.16 19.33
N ARG A 340 9.76 -9.47 18.89
CA ARG A 340 10.18 -9.26 17.49
C ARG A 340 9.41 -10.11 16.48
N ASP A 341 8.77 -11.19 16.92
CA ASP A 341 8.09 -12.14 16.03
C ASP A 341 6.94 -11.50 15.27
N ILE A 342 6.35 -10.42 15.79
CA ILE A 342 5.29 -9.68 15.10
C ILE A 342 5.77 -9.08 13.77
N PHE A 343 7.08 -8.80 13.65
CA PHE A 343 7.70 -8.28 12.42
C PHE A 343 8.25 -9.37 11.51
N LYS A 344 8.12 -10.64 11.86
CA LYS A 344 8.56 -11.74 10.99
C LYS A 344 7.69 -11.75 9.74
N PHE A 345 8.30 -11.59 8.59
CA PHE A 345 7.59 -11.52 7.31
C PHE A 345 6.81 -12.82 7.05
N LEU A 346 5.55 -12.66 6.66
CA LEU A 346 4.58 -13.74 6.46
C LEU A 346 4.40 -14.03 4.96
N ALA A 347 5.39 -14.69 4.34
CA ALA A 347 5.26 -15.28 3.00
C ALA A 347 5.60 -16.77 3.03
#